data_AF-A0A0M0KA46-F1
#
_entry.id   AF-A0A0M0KA46-F1
#
_cell.length_a   1.000
_cell.length_b   1.000
_cell.length_c   1.000
_cell.angle_alpha   90.00
_cell.angle_beta   90.00
_cell.angle_gamma   90.00
#
_symmetry.space_group_name_H-M   'P 1'
#
loop_
_entity.id
_entity.type
_entity.pdbx_description
1 polymer ?
#
loop_
_entity_poly.entity_id
_entity_poly.type
_entity_poly.pdbx_seq_one_letter_code
_entity_poly.pdbx_strand_id
1 'polypeptide(L)'
;MLFRILALGALAVTQGYVLGAPKFVTSSRAAVSMHFPPINESVDKGNPKVVTTVKCEDIKGKGVYCRCWRSKTFPNCDASHVKWNEERGDNVGPLIVMAAKPAE
;
A
#
# COMPACT_ATOMS: atom_id res chain seq x y z
N MET A 1 -20.41 -60.83 64.40
CA MET A 1 -20.98 -59.48 64.18
C MET A 1 -20.36 -58.93 62.90
N LEU A 2 -21.07 -58.98 61.78
CA LEU A 2 -22.08 -57.99 61.41
C LEU A 2 -21.47 -56.62 61.11
N PHE A 3 -21.56 -56.24 59.84
CA PHE A 3 -21.55 -54.88 59.30
C PHE A 3 -20.28 -54.06 59.51
N ARG A 4 -19.49 -53.87 58.44
CA ARG A 4 -19.17 -52.54 57.88
C ARG A 4 -18.92 -52.68 56.37
N ILE A 5 -19.95 -52.52 55.55
CA ILE A 5 -20.14 -51.32 54.69
C ILE A 5 -19.17 -51.39 53.50
N LEU A 6 -19.52 -52.00 52.37
CA LEU A 6 -20.28 -51.36 51.28
C LEU A 6 -19.95 -49.86 51.17
N ALA A 7 -18.79 -49.53 50.64
CA ALA A 7 -18.54 -48.20 50.10
C ALA A 7 -17.44 -48.24 49.03
N LEU A 8 -17.80 -47.75 47.84
CA LEU A 8 -16.88 -47.12 46.88
C LEU A 8 -16.03 -48.05 46.02
N GLY A 9 -16.68 -49.00 45.34
CA GLY A 9 -16.12 -49.72 44.19
C GLY A 9 -16.77 -49.31 42.87
N ALA A 10 -16.82 -48.02 42.54
CA ALA A 10 -17.34 -47.55 41.24
C ALA A 10 -16.89 -46.12 40.93
N LEU A 11 -15.59 -45.87 40.68
CA LEU A 11 -15.14 -44.63 40.03
C LEU A 11 -13.66 -44.72 39.64
N ALA A 12 -13.32 -45.58 38.69
CA ALA A 12 -11.96 -45.60 38.15
C ALA A 12 -11.87 -46.09 36.69
N VAL A 13 -12.85 -45.80 35.82
CA VAL A 13 -12.68 -46.05 34.37
C VAL A 13 -13.46 -45.05 33.50
N THR A 14 -13.32 -43.74 33.72
CA THR A 14 -13.77 -42.74 32.71
C THR A 14 -12.91 -41.48 32.69
N GLN A 15 -11.59 -41.61 32.81
CA GLN A 15 -10.68 -40.46 32.67
C GLN A 15 -9.47 -40.83 31.80
N GLY A 16 -9.75 -41.35 30.60
CA GLY A 16 -8.74 -41.75 29.62
C GLY A 16 -9.02 -41.29 28.19
N TYR A 17 -10.06 -40.48 27.99
CA TYR A 17 -10.35 -39.85 26.69
C TYR A 17 -10.51 -38.36 26.94
N VAL A 18 -9.47 -37.58 26.61
CA VAL A 18 -9.47 -36.25 25.96
C VAL A 18 -8.06 -35.67 26.19
N LEU A 19 -7.03 -36.29 25.60
CA LEU A 19 -5.74 -35.65 25.40
C LEU A 19 -5.26 -36.01 24.00
N GLY A 20 -5.35 -35.04 23.07
CA GLY A 20 -4.72 -35.17 21.76
C GLY A 20 -5.56 -34.82 20.54
N ALA A 21 -6.52 -33.89 20.61
CA ALA A 21 -6.90 -33.19 19.38
C ALA A 21 -5.74 -32.24 19.03
N PRO A 22 -5.13 -32.31 17.82
CA PRO A 22 -4.16 -31.32 17.42
C PRO A 22 -4.89 -29.97 17.42
N LYS A 23 -4.46 -29.05 18.29
CA LYS A 23 -4.87 -27.65 18.17
C LYS A 23 -4.34 -27.18 16.83
N PHE A 24 -5.18 -27.22 15.81
CA PHE A 24 -4.93 -26.57 14.54
C PHE A 24 -4.76 -25.09 14.89
N VAL A 25 -3.51 -24.65 15.01
CA VAL A 25 -3.18 -23.24 15.12
C VAL A 25 -3.62 -22.67 13.78
N THR A 26 -4.85 -22.17 13.73
CA THR A 26 -5.25 -21.26 12.67
C THR A 26 -4.36 -20.04 12.90
N SER A 27 -3.27 -19.95 12.14
CA SER A 27 -2.50 -18.72 12.01
C SER A 27 -3.45 -17.70 11.43
N SER A 28 -4.15 -16.96 12.29
CA SER A 28 -4.89 -15.78 11.90
C SER A 28 -3.85 -14.82 11.33
N ARG A 29 -3.78 -14.76 10.01
CA ARG A 29 -3.12 -13.64 9.34
C ARG A 29 -3.93 -12.42 9.73
N ALA A 30 -3.48 -11.71 10.76
CA ALA A 30 -3.96 -10.38 11.04
C ALA A 30 -3.78 -9.59 9.74
N ALA A 31 -4.90 -9.19 9.12
CA ALA A 31 -4.88 -8.37 7.93
C ALA A 31 -4.31 -7.00 8.34
N VAL A 32 -3.03 -6.78 8.05
CA VAL A 32 -2.42 -5.47 8.21
C VAL A 32 -3.04 -4.56 7.14
N SER A 33 -3.77 -3.54 7.58
CA SER A 33 -4.28 -2.49 6.70
C SER A 33 -3.09 -1.74 6.11
N MET A 34 -2.75 -2.03 4.85
CA MET A 34 -1.71 -1.33 4.11
C MET A 34 -2.26 0.02 3.66
N HIS A 35 -2.05 1.05 4.47
CA HIS A 35 -2.38 2.42 4.09
C HIS A 35 -1.24 3.00 3.25
N PHE A 36 -1.48 3.19 1.95
CA PHE A 36 -0.54 3.88 1.08
C PHE A 36 -0.78 5.39 1.14
N PRO A 37 0.27 6.22 1.32
CA PRO A 37 0.12 7.66 1.30
C PRO A 37 -0.31 8.14 -0.08
N PRO A 38 -1.04 9.27 -0.16
CA PRO A 38 -1.43 9.85 -1.44
C PRO A 38 -0.20 10.32 -2.23
N ILE A 39 -0.22 10.12 -3.56
CA ILE A 39 0.85 10.55 -4.46
C ILE A 39 0.96 12.08 -4.49
N ASN A 40 -0.19 12.76 -4.57
CA ASN A 40 -0.29 14.21 -4.58
C ASN A 40 -0.54 14.77 -3.16
N GLU A 41 0.50 15.34 -2.55
CA GLU A 41 0.42 15.91 -1.20
C GLU A 41 -0.13 17.35 -1.19
N SER A 42 0.12 18.16 -2.22
CA SER A 42 -0.11 19.62 -2.15
C SER A 42 -0.75 20.29 -3.36
N VAL A 43 -0.75 19.66 -4.54
CA VAL A 43 -1.23 20.30 -5.77
C VAL A 43 -2.77 20.26 -5.83
N ASP A 44 -3.42 21.42 -5.85
CA ASP A 44 -4.87 21.57 -6.12
C ASP A 44 -5.77 20.54 -5.40
N LYS A 45 -5.64 20.46 -4.07
CA LYS A 45 -6.33 19.44 -3.23
C LYS A 45 -7.85 19.62 -3.16
N GLY A 46 -8.38 20.78 -3.53
CA GLY A 46 -9.82 21.02 -3.63
C GLY A 46 -10.45 20.40 -4.89
N ASN A 47 -9.63 20.09 -5.88
CA ASN A 47 -10.09 19.48 -7.12
C ASN A 47 -10.11 17.95 -6.97
N PRO A 48 -11.27 17.28 -7.15
CA PRO A 48 -11.36 15.83 -7.02
C PRO A 48 -10.52 15.09 -8.07
N LYS A 49 -10.13 15.76 -9.17
CA LYS A 49 -9.28 15.21 -10.23
C LYS A 49 -8.50 16.32 -10.93
N VAL A 50 -7.24 16.49 -10.53
CA VAL A 50 -6.32 17.45 -11.16
C VAL A 50 -5.91 16.94 -12.54
N VAL A 51 -6.29 17.68 -13.59
CA VAL A 51 -5.95 17.41 -14.99
C VAL A 51 -5.31 18.65 -15.58
N THR A 52 -4.24 18.47 -16.36
CA THR A 52 -3.62 19.55 -17.13
C THR A 52 -3.72 19.25 -18.61
N THR A 53 -4.27 20.19 -19.36
CA THR A 53 -4.32 20.15 -20.82
C THR A 53 -3.26 21.10 -21.37
N VAL A 54 -2.38 20.58 -22.22
CA VAL A 54 -1.43 21.38 -23.00
C VAL A 54 -1.70 21.13 -24.46
N LYS A 55 -1.85 22.20 -25.24
CA LYS A 55 -2.02 22.10 -26.68
C LYS A 55 -0.67 21.82 -27.34
N CYS A 56 -0.66 21.00 -28.39
CA CYS A 56 0.58 20.61 -29.04
C CYS A 56 1.28 21.82 -29.70
N GLU A 57 0.50 22.79 -30.17
CA GLU A 57 0.98 24.01 -30.83
C GLU A 57 1.72 24.96 -29.87
N ASP A 58 1.42 24.88 -28.57
CA ASP A 58 2.03 25.71 -27.54
C ASP A 58 3.41 25.18 -27.11
N ILE A 59 3.74 23.93 -27.47
CA ILE A 59 5.01 23.29 -27.13
C ILE A 59 6.09 23.80 -28.08
N LYS A 60 6.90 24.75 -27.62
CA LYS A 60 8.03 25.29 -28.40
C LYS A 60 9.28 24.46 -28.15
N GLY A 61 9.59 23.56 -29.09
CA GLY A 61 10.79 22.71 -29.05
C GLY A 61 10.67 21.54 -28.08
N LYS A 62 10.72 21.77 -26.77
CA LYS A 62 10.69 20.72 -25.74
C LYS A 62 9.82 21.13 -24.55
N GLY A 63 8.72 20.42 -24.35
CA GLY A 63 7.93 20.44 -23.12
C GLY A 63 8.43 19.38 -22.15
N VAL A 64 8.52 19.71 -20.86
CA VAL A 64 8.91 18.77 -19.79
C VAL A 64 7.91 18.87 -18.66
N TYR A 65 7.11 17.82 -18.47
CA TYR A 65 5.97 17.80 -17.56
C TYR A 65 6.20 16.87 -16.38
N CYS A 66 5.72 17.30 -15.21
CA CYS A 66 5.86 16.60 -13.95
C CYS A 66 4.95 15.37 -13.89
N ARG A 67 5.50 14.24 -13.41
CA ARG A 67 4.73 13.04 -13.04
C ARG A 67 4.87 12.63 -11.58
N CYS A 68 5.77 13.29 -10.84
CA CYS A 68 6.04 12.97 -9.44
C CYS A 68 5.15 13.74 -8.44
N TRP A 69 4.36 14.72 -8.90
CA TRP A 69 3.54 15.60 -8.05
C TRP A 69 4.30 16.44 -7.02
N ARG A 70 5.64 16.52 -7.13
CA ARG A 70 6.51 17.31 -6.24
C ARG A 70 6.92 18.67 -6.78
N SER A 71 6.70 18.91 -8.07
CA SER A 71 7.10 20.16 -8.71
C SER A 71 6.36 21.37 -8.14
N LYS A 72 7.11 22.42 -7.82
CA LYS A 72 6.57 23.73 -7.43
C LYS A 72 6.00 24.51 -8.61
N THR A 73 6.41 24.15 -9.83
CA THR A 73 5.94 24.74 -11.09
C THR A 73 4.99 23.80 -11.83
N PHE A 74 4.31 22.89 -11.11
CA PHE A 74 3.32 21.97 -11.67
C PHE A 74 2.35 22.74 -12.58
N PRO A 75 2.15 22.30 -13.84
CA PRO A 75 2.42 20.98 -14.42
C PRO A 75 3.84 20.75 -14.95
N ASN A 76 4.69 21.76 -15.00
CA ASN A 76 6.05 21.63 -15.53
C ASN A 76 6.96 20.88 -14.55
N CYS A 77 7.99 20.23 -15.07
CA CYS A 77 9.01 19.59 -14.23
C CYS A 77 10.13 20.56 -13.86
N ASP A 78 10.35 20.74 -12.57
CA ASP A 78 11.45 21.53 -11.98
C ASP A 78 12.57 20.65 -11.39
N ALA A 79 12.62 19.37 -11.78
CA ALA A 79 13.54 18.36 -11.25
C ALA A 79 13.34 17.94 -9.79
N SER A 80 12.24 18.30 -9.13
CA SER A 80 11.92 17.84 -7.76
C SER A 80 11.84 16.30 -7.61
N HIS A 81 11.66 15.58 -8.72
CA HIS A 81 11.69 14.11 -8.74
C HIS A 81 13.05 13.52 -8.36
N VAL A 82 14.15 14.23 -8.59
CA VAL A 82 15.51 13.75 -8.23
C VAL A 82 15.62 13.59 -6.72
N LYS A 83 15.31 14.66 -5.97
CA LYS A 83 15.30 14.63 -4.51
C LYS A 83 14.33 13.58 -3.97
N TRP A 84 13.14 13.48 -4.56
CA TRP A 84 12.14 12.47 -4.16
C TRP A 84 12.66 11.04 -4.34
N ASN A 85 13.29 10.75 -5.47
CA ASN A 85 13.88 9.45 -5.77
C ASN A 85 15.00 9.12 -4.78
N GLU A 86 15.88 10.06 -4.47
CA GLU A 86 16.97 9.90 -3.50
C GLU A 86 16.45 9.61 -2.08
N GLU A 87 15.44 10.36 -1.61
CA GLU A 87 14.90 10.22 -0.25
C GLU A 87 14.03 8.97 -0.06
N ARG A 88 13.36 8.50 -1.12
CA ARG A 88 12.38 7.39 -1.04
C ARG A 88 12.84 6.10 -1.70
N GLY A 89 13.95 6.11 -2.41
CA GLY A 89 14.37 4.98 -3.26
C GLY A 89 13.42 4.76 -4.45
N ASP A 90 12.81 5.83 -4.96
CA ASP A 90 11.90 5.80 -6.11
C ASP A 90 12.66 6.03 -7.43
N ASN A 91 12.01 5.85 -8.57
CA ASN A 91 12.61 5.99 -9.91
C ASN A 91 11.74 6.76 -10.91
N VAL A 92 10.86 7.64 -10.42
CA VAL A 92 9.99 8.44 -11.28
C VAL A 92 10.75 9.52 -12.04
N GLY A 93 10.26 9.89 -13.22
CA GLY A 93 10.83 10.94 -14.06
C GLY A 93 9.76 11.70 -14.85
N PRO A 94 10.12 12.83 -15.48
CA PRO A 94 9.16 13.65 -16.22
C PRO A 94 8.66 12.98 -17.50
N LEU A 95 7.57 13.52 -18.05
CA LEU A 95 7.19 13.30 -19.44
C LEU A 95 7.84 14.38 -20.30
N ILE A 96 8.63 13.99 -21.29
CA ILE A 96 9.22 14.92 -22.26
C ILE A 96 8.44 14.81 -23.56
N VAL A 97 7.92 15.94 -24.04
CA VAL A 97 7.26 16.05 -25.35
C VAL A 97 8.11 16.95 -26.23
N MET A 98 8.56 16.45 -27.36
CA MET A 98 9.32 17.23 -28.34
C MET A 98 8.37 17.65 -29.45
N ALA A 99 8.30 18.95 -29.72
CA ALA A 99 7.62 19.41 -30.91
C ALA A 99 8.48 19.07 -32.13
N ALA A 100 7.88 18.44 -33.13
CA ALA A 100 8.54 18.25 -34.40
C ALA A 100 8.94 19.63 -34.94
N LYS A 101 10.14 19.74 -35.52
CA LYS A 101 10.44 20.89 -36.37
C LYS A 101 9.38 20.88 -37.49
N PRO A 102 8.78 22.03 -37.84
CA PRO A 102 7.99 22.12 -39.07
C PRO A 102 8.85 21.58 -40.20
N ALA A 103 8.32 20.64 -40.98
CA ALA A 103 8.94 20.28 -42.24
C ALA A 103 8.92 21.55 -43.10
N GLU A 104 10.11 22.03 -43.45
CA GLU A 104 10.32 23.15 -44.39
C GLU A 104 9.95 22.72 -45.81
#